data_AF-Q05E94-F1
#
_entry.id   AF-Q05E94-F1
#
_cell.length_a   1.000
_cell.length_b   1.000
_cell.length_c   1.000
_cell.angle_alpha   90.00
_cell.angle_beta   90.00
_cell.angle_gamma   90.00
#
_symmetry.space_group_name_H-M   'P 1'
#
loop_
_entity.id
_entity.type
_entity.pdbx_description
1 polymer ?
#
loop_
_entity_poly.entity_id
_entity_poly.type
_entity_poly.pdbx_seq_one_letter_code
_entity_poly.pdbx_strand_id
1 'polypeptide(L)'
;MKIAIASEKASEPVFRVAGGHFAHAPIFLIYKVDNGVPKLEEIRENPLAAIPDEDAGGDVHHHHHHKGLHGPSKYKYLKDNVLSDVNLIIAGGACMTSIAYFLSEGVSLSFADPGTPADEVLKAAVEKASEGKLPEISVYAWGKLVDPDEIEE
;
A
#
# COMPACT_ATOMS: atom_id res chain seq x y z
N MET A 1 6.09 -7.48 -13.99
CA MET A 1 5.63 -7.28 -12.59
C MET A 1 4.87 -5.96 -12.52
N LYS A 2 3.83 -5.85 -11.68
CA LYS A 2 3.16 -4.57 -11.39
C LYS A 2 3.41 -4.11 -9.96
N ILE A 3 3.83 -2.87 -9.81
CA ILE A 3 4.07 -2.19 -8.53
C ILE A 3 3.00 -1.12 -8.37
N ALA A 4 2.34 -1.08 -7.22
CA ALA A 4 1.52 0.04 -6.79
C ALA A 4 2.27 0.87 -5.76
N ILE A 5 2.32 2.19 -5.93
CA ILE A 5 2.77 3.11 -4.88
C ILE A 5 1.54 3.80 -4.31
N ALA A 6 1.31 3.64 -3.01
CA ALA A 6 0.26 4.33 -2.27
C ALA A 6 0.67 5.80 -2.15
N SER A 7 -0.04 6.68 -2.86
CA SER A 7 0.43 8.04 -3.11
C SER A 7 -0.62 9.10 -2.85
N GLU A 8 -0.13 10.32 -2.68
CA GLU A 8 -0.93 11.54 -2.69
C GLU A 8 -0.32 12.56 -3.65
N LYS A 9 -1.15 13.49 -4.13
CA LYS A 9 -0.68 14.61 -4.95
C LYS A 9 0.04 15.62 -4.07
N ALA A 10 1.29 15.93 -4.38
CA ALA A 10 2.05 17.00 -3.72
C ALA A 10 1.84 18.33 -4.45
N SER A 11 1.91 18.30 -5.77
CA SER A 11 1.59 19.37 -6.72
C SER A 11 1.31 18.73 -8.08
N GLU A 12 0.84 19.45 -9.10
CA GLU A 12 0.79 18.87 -10.45
C GLU A 12 2.15 19.08 -11.14
N PRO A 13 2.80 18.03 -11.70
CA PRO A 13 2.46 16.61 -11.77
C PRO A 13 3.25 15.72 -10.76
N VAL A 14 3.52 16.23 -9.55
CA VAL A 14 4.39 15.59 -8.54
C VAL A 14 3.59 14.77 -7.54
N PHE A 15 3.98 13.51 -7.38
CA PHE A 15 3.39 12.58 -6.42
C PHE A 15 4.40 12.17 -5.36
N ARG A 16 3.91 11.91 -4.16
CA ARG A 16 4.71 11.42 -3.04
C ARG A 16 4.01 10.26 -2.34
N VAL A 17 4.77 9.48 -1.57
CA VAL A 17 4.21 8.42 -0.73
C VAL A 17 3.22 9.03 0.26
N ALA A 18 2.00 8.49 0.27
CA ALA A 18 0.96 8.93 1.19
C ALA A 18 1.35 8.59 2.64
N GLY A 19 1.02 9.49 3.56
CA GLY A 19 1.21 9.23 4.98
C GLY A 19 0.18 8.27 5.56
N GLY A 20 0.56 7.59 6.65
CA GLY A 20 -0.33 6.70 7.39
C GLY A 20 -0.59 5.37 6.67
N HIS A 21 -1.76 4.78 6.93
CA HIS A 21 -2.12 3.46 6.44
C HIS A 21 -2.46 3.50 4.94
N PHE A 22 -1.83 2.63 4.12
CA PHE A 22 -1.98 2.65 2.65
C PHE A 22 -3.42 2.50 2.16
N ALA A 23 -4.28 1.80 2.91
CA ALA A 23 -5.69 1.65 2.59
C ALA A 23 -6.46 2.99 2.56
N HIS A 24 -5.89 4.08 3.10
CA HIS A 24 -6.41 5.44 3.01
C HIS A 24 -5.72 6.30 1.95
N ALA A 25 -4.68 5.80 1.26
CA ALA A 25 -4.03 6.57 0.21
C ALA A 25 -5.07 6.94 -0.86
N PRO A 26 -5.17 8.22 -1.27
CA PRO A 26 -6.20 8.67 -2.20
C PRO A 26 -6.03 8.07 -3.60
N ILE A 27 -4.78 7.75 -3.98
CA ILE A 27 -4.46 7.17 -5.27
C ILE A 27 -3.38 6.11 -5.14
N PHE A 28 -3.34 5.22 -6.13
CA PHE A 28 -2.27 4.28 -6.36
C PHE A 28 -1.65 4.55 -7.74
N LEU A 29 -0.35 4.83 -7.76
CA LEU A 29 0.40 4.90 -9.01
C LEU A 29 0.80 3.49 -9.41
N ILE A 30 0.34 3.03 -10.58
CA ILE A 30 0.56 1.67 -11.05
C ILE A 30 1.66 1.67 -12.09
N TYR A 31 2.75 0.98 -11.77
CA TYR A 31 3.91 0.82 -12.64
C TYR A 31 4.01 -0.61 -13.13
N LYS A 32 4.17 -0.77 -14.44
CA LYS A 32 4.59 -2.04 -15.02
C LYS A 32 6.11 -2.04 -15.15
N VAL A 33 6.75 -3.07 -14.61
CA VAL A 33 8.19 -3.31 -14.74
C VAL A 33 8.40 -4.44 -15.73
N ASP A 34 8.98 -4.11 -16.88
CA ASP A 34 9.35 -5.03 -17.96
C ASP A 34 10.87 -4.95 -18.15
N ASN A 35 11.59 -6.07 -18.02
CA ASN A 35 13.05 -6.16 -18.13
C ASN A 35 13.80 -5.13 -17.25
N GLY A 36 13.31 -4.89 -16.03
CA GLY A 36 13.90 -3.93 -15.08
C GLY A 36 13.61 -2.46 -15.42
N VAL A 37 12.81 -2.18 -16.44
CA VAL A 37 12.43 -0.79 -16.80
C VAL A 37 11.01 -0.53 -16.29
N PRO A 38 10.81 0.38 -15.32
CA PRO A 38 9.50 0.74 -14.86
C PRO A 38 8.82 1.73 -15.82
N LYS A 39 7.54 1.55 -16.05
CA LYS A 39 6.69 2.47 -16.81
C LYS A 39 5.40 2.71 -16.05
N LEU A 40 5.04 3.98 -15.84
CA LEU A 40 3.72 4.34 -15.31
C LEU A 40 2.67 3.88 -16.32
N GLU A 41 1.79 2.99 -15.90
CA GLU A 41 0.72 2.43 -16.72
C GLU A 41 -0.56 3.22 -16.49
N GLU A 42 -0.90 3.49 -15.23
CA GLU A 42 -2.12 4.20 -14.86
C GLU A 42 -2.07 4.76 -13.43
N ILE A 43 -3.02 5.64 -13.13
CA ILE A 43 -3.28 6.14 -11.78
C ILE A 43 -4.67 5.65 -11.40
N ARG A 44 -4.77 4.87 -10.31
CA ARG A 44 -6.04 4.34 -9.81
C ARG A 44 -6.48 5.14 -8.60
N GLU A 45 -7.70 5.64 -8.61
CA GLU A 45 -8.30 6.28 -7.44
C GLU A 45 -8.74 5.24 -6.42
N ASN A 46 -8.62 5.59 -5.14
CA ASN A 46 -9.12 4.79 -4.04
C ASN A 46 -10.48 5.31 -3.57
N PRO A 47 -11.60 4.66 -3.91
CA PRO A 47 -12.93 5.10 -3.49
C PRO A 47 -13.15 4.97 -1.97
N LEU A 48 -12.27 4.25 -1.26
CA LEU A 48 -12.36 4.02 0.18
C LEU A 48 -11.36 4.88 0.98
N ALA A 49 -10.68 5.85 0.34
CA ALA A 49 -9.62 6.64 0.97
C ALA A 49 -10.09 7.37 2.25
N ALA A 50 -11.27 7.99 2.19
CA ALA A 50 -11.86 8.76 3.29
C ALA A 50 -12.57 7.91 4.35
N ILE A 51 -12.62 6.58 4.19
CA ILE A 51 -13.36 5.68 5.08
C ILE A 51 -12.43 5.26 6.23
N PRO A 52 -12.74 5.58 7.52
CA PRO A 52 -11.90 5.23 8.68
C PRO A 52 -11.64 3.73 8.87
N ASP A 53 -10.53 3.39 9.52
CA ASP A 53 -10.23 2.03 10.01
C ASP A 53 -10.80 1.86 11.44
N GLU A 54 -11.49 0.74 11.74
CA GLU A 54 -12.22 0.52 13.02
C GLU A 54 -11.33 0.06 14.19
N ASP A 55 -10.01 0.08 14.06
CA ASP A 55 -9.09 -0.42 15.11
C ASP A 55 -8.88 0.59 16.26
N ALA A 56 -9.53 1.76 16.22
CA ALA A 56 -9.55 2.74 17.30
C ALA A 56 -10.80 2.53 18.15
N GLY A 57 -10.71 1.64 19.15
CA GLY A 57 -11.77 1.42 20.13
C GLY A 57 -12.30 2.73 20.73
N GLY A 58 -13.60 2.98 20.56
CA GLY A 58 -14.30 4.11 21.15
C GLY A 58 -15.79 4.06 20.82
N ASP A 59 -16.61 3.84 21.84
CA ASP A 59 -18.06 3.96 21.82
C ASP A 59 -18.55 5.21 21.07
N VAL A 60 -19.27 5.03 19.95
CA VAL A 60 -20.32 5.99 19.54
C VAL A 60 -21.35 5.34 18.62
N HIS A 61 -22.54 5.14 19.18
CA HIS A 61 -23.77 4.92 18.45
C HIS A 61 -23.97 6.01 17.39
N HIS A 62 -24.13 5.69 16.09
CA HIS A 62 -25.02 6.42 15.17
C HIS A 62 -25.30 5.61 13.89
N HIS A 63 -26.58 5.51 13.55
CA HIS A 63 -27.14 4.81 12.40
C HIS A 63 -27.02 5.64 11.11
N HIS A 64 -26.23 5.25 10.10
CA HIS A 64 -26.42 5.65 8.69
C HIS A 64 -25.88 4.58 7.70
N HIS A 65 -26.49 4.52 6.51
CA HIS A 65 -26.56 3.37 5.60
C HIS A 65 -25.32 3.05 4.73
N HIS A 66 -24.16 2.79 5.35
CA HIS A 66 -23.02 2.14 4.67
C HIS A 66 -22.43 1.04 5.57
N LYS A 67 -23.13 -0.08 5.70
CA LYS A 67 -22.62 -1.22 6.46
C LYS A 67 -21.60 -1.99 5.61
N GLY A 68 -20.32 -2.02 6.02
CA GLY A 68 -19.52 -3.24 5.92
C GLY A 68 -18.28 -3.27 5.02
N LEU A 69 -17.54 -2.17 4.83
CA LEU A 69 -16.21 -2.22 4.21
C LEU A 69 -15.13 -1.63 5.14
N HIS A 70 -14.94 -2.26 6.30
CA HIS A 70 -13.90 -1.95 7.29
C HIS A 70 -13.15 -3.26 7.68
N GLY A 71 -11.87 -3.18 8.01
CA GLY A 71 -11.05 -4.37 8.27
C GLY A 71 -10.86 -5.26 7.02
N PRO A 72 -10.85 -6.61 7.14
CA PRO A 72 -10.60 -7.52 6.01
C PRO A 72 -11.46 -7.27 4.77
N SER A 73 -12.68 -6.76 4.95
CA SER A 73 -13.60 -6.42 3.85
C SER A 73 -13.10 -5.22 3.00
N LYS A 74 -12.48 -4.21 3.63
CA LYS A 74 -11.82 -3.09 2.92
C LYS A 74 -10.61 -3.58 2.13
N TYR A 75 -9.78 -4.42 2.74
CA TYR A 75 -8.61 -5.00 2.09
C TYR A 75 -9.00 -5.90 0.92
N LYS A 76 -10.07 -6.68 1.09
CA LYS A 76 -10.66 -7.46 0.02
C LYS A 76 -11.16 -6.60 -1.13
N TYR A 77 -11.90 -5.53 -0.83
CA TYR A 77 -12.35 -4.62 -1.89
C TYR A 77 -11.16 -4.03 -2.65
N LEU A 78 -10.16 -3.53 -1.93
CA LEU A 78 -8.95 -2.97 -2.54
C LEU A 78 -8.25 -4.01 -3.40
N LYS A 79 -8.05 -5.23 -2.90
CA LYS A 79 -7.44 -6.33 -3.65
C LYS A 79 -8.25 -6.69 -4.89
N ASP A 80 -9.57 -6.80 -4.81
CA ASP A 80 -10.40 -7.27 -5.92
C ASP A 80 -10.61 -6.20 -7.01
N ASN A 81 -10.68 -4.92 -6.62
CA ASN A 81 -11.16 -3.85 -7.50
C ASN A 81 -10.10 -2.80 -7.84
N VAL A 82 -9.15 -2.56 -6.94
CA VAL A 82 -8.15 -1.47 -7.09
C VAL A 82 -6.75 -2.03 -7.35
N LEU A 83 -6.41 -3.18 -6.79
CA LEU A 83 -5.06 -3.77 -6.74
C LEU A 83 -5.07 -5.24 -7.21
N SER A 84 -5.98 -5.58 -8.13
CA SER A 84 -6.24 -6.96 -8.56
C SER A 84 -5.08 -7.64 -9.25
N ASP A 85 -4.29 -6.87 -9.98
CA ASP A 85 -3.16 -7.30 -10.80
C ASP A 85 -1.80 -6.80 -10.25
N VAL A 86 -1.79 -6.25 -9.04
CA VAL A 86 -0.58 -5.72 -8.39
C VAL A 86 0.17 -6.85 -7.68
N ASN A 87 1.49 -6.87 -7.84
CA ASN A 87 2.37 -7.84 -7.18
C ASN A 87 3.06 -7.27 -5.94
N LEU A 88 3.32 -5.97 -5.93
CA LEU A 88 4.02 -5.26 -4.86
C LEU A 88 3.31 -3.94 -4.55
N ILE A 89 3.04 -3.68 -3.28
CA ILE A 89 2.57 -2.39 -2.78
C ILE A 89 3.72 -1.70 -2.05
N ILE A 90 4.00 -0.44 -2.39
CA ILE A 90 4.91 0.41 -1.64
C ILE A 90 4.10 1.48 -0.90
N ALA A 91 4.28 1.59 0.42
CA ALA A 91 3.43 2.41 1.27
C ALA A 91 4.20 3.17 2.37
N GLY A 92 3.57 4.21 2.92
CA GLY A 92 4.07 4.91 4.12
C GLY A 92 3.83 4.16 5.43
N GLY A 93 2.87 3.23 5.44
CA GLY A 93 2.51 2.43 6.60
C GLY A 93 1.35 1.48 6.34
N ALA A 94 1.21 0.46 7.18
CA ALA A 94 0.13 -0.52 7.15
C ALA A 94 -0.07 -1.12 8.56
N CYS A 95 -1.26 -1.62 8.86
CA CYS A 95 -1.49 -2.43 10.06
C CYS A 95 -1.21 -3.91 9.77
N MET A 96 -0.91 -4.70 10.81
CA MET A 96 -0.59 -6.12 10.66
C MET A 96 -1.69 -6.92 9.97
N THR A 97 -2.96 -6.61 10.25
CA THR A 97 -4.11 -7.26 9.59
C THR A 97 -4.07 -7.07 8.08
N SER A 98 -3.77 -5.86 7.61
CA SER A 98 -3.69 -5.58 6.18
C SER A 98 -2.47 -6.24 5.53
N ILE A 99 -1.34 -6.29 6.23
CA ILE A 99 -0.12 -6.94 5.75
C ILE A 99 -0.37 -8.44 5.57
N ALA A 100 -0.90 -9.11 6.60
CA ALA A 100 -1.22 -10.53 6.56
C ALA A 100 -2.22 -10.86 5.43
N TYR A 101 -3.26 -10.03 5.27
CA TYR A 101 -4.24 -10.20 4.20
C TYR A 101 -3.56 -10.17 2.82
N PHE A 102 -2.82 -9.10 2.50
CA PHE A 102 -2.24 -8.94 1.16
C PHE A 102 -1.13 -9.96 0.87
N LEU A 103 -0.34 -10.35 1.88
CA LEU A 103 0.63 -11.44 1.74
C LEU A 103 -0.06 -12.78 1.42
N SER A 104 -1.18 -13.08 2.09
CA SER A 104 -1.97 -14.30 1.81
C SER A 104 -2.56 -14.32 0.40
N GLU A 105 -2.77 -13.14 -0.19
CA GLU A 105 -3.23 -12.93 -1.57
C GLU A 105 -2.07 -12.88 -2.59
N GLY A 106 -0.84 -13.19 -2.16
CA GLY A 106 0.35 -13.22 -3.02
C GLY A 106 0.87 -11.83 -3.40
N VAL A 107 0.52 -10.79 -2.63
CA VAL A 107 0.97 -9.40 -2.83
C VAL A 107 2.00 -9.04 -1.77
N SER A 108 3.22 -8.72 -2.19
CA SER A 108 4.26 -8.24 -1.30
C SER A 108 4.01 -6.78 -0.89
N LEU A 109 4.53 -6.40 0.28
CA LEU A 109 4.54 -5.02 0.73
C LEU A 109 5.98 -4.59 1.02
N SER A 110 6.26 -3.34 0.69
CA SER A 110 7.47 -2.61 1.07
C SER A 110 7.05 -1.24 1.58
N PHE A 111 7.91 -0.61 2.36
CA PHE A 111 7.62 0.70 2.91
C PHE A 111 8.71 1.70 2.60
N ALA A 112 8.29 2.96 2.54
CA ALA A 112 9.13 4.11 2.32
C ALA A 112 8.63 5.25 3.19
N ASP A 113 9.51 6.18 3.53
CA ASP A 113 9.13 7.31 4.38
C ASP A 113 8.00 8.12 3.73
N PRO A 114 6.91 8.43 4.48
CA PRO A 114 5.87 9.33 4.01
C PRO A 114 6.43 10.65 3.49
N GLY A 115 5.88 11.12 2.37
CA GLY A 115 6.31 12.36 1.74
C GLY A 115 7.51 12.22 0.80
N THR A 116 8.18 11.07 0.76
CA THR A 116 9.22 10.78 -0.24
C THR A 116 8.64 10.82 -1.66
N PRO A 117 9.33 11.43 -2.64
CA PRO A 117 8.90 11.42 -4.04
C PRO A 117 8.69 10.00 -4.59
N ALA A 118 7.59 9.78 -5.31
CA ALA A 118 7.23 8.45 -5.78
C ALA A 118 8.21 7.87 -6.82
N ASP A 119 8.83 8.74 -7.63
CA ASP A 119 9.86 8.38 -8.61
C ASP A 119 11.17 7.92 -7.96
N GLU A 120 11.57 8.53 -6.84
CA GLU A 120 12.71 8.11 -6.05
C GLU A 120 12.50 6.71 -5.45
N VAL A 121 11.33 6.49 -4.86
CA VAL A 121 10.93 5.19 -4.28
C VAL A 121 10.88 4.09 -5.34
N LEU A 122 10.30 4.40 -6.51
CA LEU A 122 10.25 3.46 -7.63
C LEU A 122 11.65 3.07 -8.11
N LYS A 123 12.55 4.05 -8.26
CA LYS A 123 13.93 3.81 -8.68
C LYS A 123 14.63 2.85 -7.71
N ALA A 124 14.54 3.11 -6.41
CA ALA A 124 15.13 2.24 -5.39
C ALA A 124 14.55 0.82 -5.41
N ALA A 125 13.23 0.68 -5.60
CA ALA A 125 12.58 -0.63 -5.67
C ALA A 125 13.02 -1.43 -6.90
N VAL A 126 13.18 -0.78 -8.05
CA VAL A 126 13.64 -1.42 -9.29
C VAL A 126 15.12 -1.81 -9.23
N GLU A 127 15.98 -0.96 -8.66
CA GLU A 127 17.40 -1.27 -8.46
C GLU A 127 17.55 -2.53 -7.61
N LYS A 128 16.85 -2.62 -6.47
CA LYS A 128 16.82 -3.84 -5.65
C LYS A 128 16.31 -5.06 -6.43
N ALA A 129 15.19 -4.93 -7.15
CA ALA A 129 14.63 -6.02 -7.95
C ALA A 129 15.59 -6.55 -9.02
N SER A 130 16.42 -5.68 -9.61
CA SER A 130 17.41 -6.05 -10.61
C SER A 130 18.61 -6.83 -10.06
N GLU A 131 18.85 -6.75 -8.75
CA GLU A 131 19.86 -7.55 -8.04
C GLU A 131 19.36 -8.98 -7.73
N GLY A 132 18.19 -9.37 -8.25
CA GLY A 132 17.55 -10.66 -7.94
C GLY A 132 16.94 -10.71 -6.53
N LYS A 133 16.93 -9.57 -5.83
CA LYS A 133 16.28 -9.38 -4.54
C LYS A 133 14.96 -8.67 -4.80
N LEU A 134 13.83 -9.39 -4.78
CA LEU A 134 12.57 -8.68 -4.52
C LEU A 134 12.81 -7.85 -3.24
N PRO A 135 12.34 -6.59 -3.16
CA PRO A 135 12.52 -5.81 -1.95
C PRO A 135 12.04 -6.67 -0.79
N GLU A 136 12.97 -7.03 0.10
CA GLU A 136 12.69 -7.86 1.27
C GLU A 136 11.43 -7.30 1.93
N ILE A 137 10.51 -8.20 2.29
CA ILE A 137 9.27 -7.85 2.99
C ILE A 137 9.70 -7.17 4.29
N SER A 138 9.87 -5.87 4.22
CA SER A 138 10.15 -5.03 5.36
C SER A 138 8.77 -4.70 5.88
N VAL A 139 8.37 -5.16 7.06
CA VAL A 139 7.04 -4.82 7.61
C VAL A 139 7.20 -3.56 8.44
N TYR A 140 6.69 -2.40 8.00
CA TYR A 140 6.68 -1.21 8.86
C TYR A 140 5.34 -1.13 9.60
N ALA A 141 5.37 -1.48 10.89
CA ALA A 141 4.29 -1.22 11.82
C ALA A 141 4.74 -0.11 12.79
N TRP A 142 3.91 0.92 13.00
CA TRP A 142 4.14 1.95 14.03
C TRP A 142 5.49 2.70 13.95
N GLY A 143 6.04 2.87 12.75
CA GLY A 143 7.30 3.59 12.54
C GLY A 143 8.57 2.79 12.86
N LYS A 144 8.48 1.45 12.91
CA LYS A 144 9.64 0.56 13.03
C LYS A 144 9.62 -0.52 11.95
N LEU A 145 10.81 -0.85 11.45
CA LEU A 145 11.05 -2.04 10.63
C LEU A 145 10.83 -3.27 11.52
N VAL A 146 9.91 -4.15 11.13
CA VAL A 146 9.63 -5.44 11.76
C VAL A 146 10.07 -6.50 10.76
N ASP A 147 10.88 -7.45 11.23
CA ASP A 147 11.27 -8.61 10.44
C ASP A 147 10.03 -9.50 10.27
N PRO A 148 9.70 -9.97 9.06
CA PRO A 148 8.58 -10.90 8.86
C PRO A 148 8.71 -12.17 9.70
N ASP A 149 9.92 -12.60 10.07
CA ASP A 149 10.16 -13.74 10.95
C ASP A 149 9.89 -13.43 12.44
N GLU A 150 9.82 -12.14 12.83
CA GLU A 150 9.39 -11.71 14.18
C GLU A 150 7.85 -11.71 14.36
N ILE A 151 7.09 -12.07 13.31
CA ILE A 151 5.61 -12.09 13.34
C ILE A 151 5.07 -13.43 13.90
N GLU A 152 5.91 -14.45 14.03
CA GLU A 152 5.56 -15.73 14.66
C GLU A 152 6.17 -15.86 16.07
N GLU A 153 5.61 -15.16 17.07
CA GLU A 153 5.64 -15.58 18.50
C GLU A 153 4.33 -15.23 19.22
#